data_AF-A0A529FEI4-F1
#
_entry.id   AF-A0A529FEI4-F1
#
_cell.length_a   1.000
_cell.length_b   1.000
_cell.length_c   1.000
_cell.angle_alpha   90.00
_cell.angle_beta   90.00
_cell.angle_gamma   90.00
#
_symmetry.space_group_name_H-M   'P 1'
#
loop_
_entity.id
_entity.type
_entity.pdbx_description
1 polymer ?
#
loop_
_entity_poly.entity_id
_entity_poly.type
_entity_poly.pdbx_seq_one_letter_code
_entity_poly.pdbx_strand_id
1 'polypeptide(L)' 'TSAADGIHCYDPDGTLIGKVKVPDVVANCVFGGPKRNRLYIAGTTSLYVVWLMVNGAKTY' A
#
# COMPACT_ATOMS: atom_id res chain seq x y z
N THR A 1 10.64 8.72 2.35
CA THR A 1 9.78 9.77 1.75
C THR A 1 8.42 9.19 1.47
N SER A 2 7.36 9.85 1.96
CA SER A 2 5.98 9.48 1.63
C SER A 2 5.70 9.83 0.16
N ALA A 3 5.01 8.94 -0.57
CA ALA A 3 4.47 9.26 -1.88
C ALA A 3 3.19 10.08 -1.66
N ALA A 4 3.29 11.40 -1.84
CA ALA A 4 2.20 12.36 -1.55
C ALA A 4 0.88 12.06 -2.28
N ASP A 5 0.93 11.29 -3.38
CA ASP A 5 -0.18 10.87 -4.22
C ASP A 5 -0.69 9.43 -3.96
N GLY A 6 -0.14 8.72 -2.96
CA GLY A 6 -0.61 7.41 -2.53
C GLY A 6 0.48 6.37 -2.30
N ILE A 7 0.27 5.14 -2.78
CA ILE A 7 1.27 4.06 -2.69
C ILE A 7 1.89 3.82 -4.05
N HIS A 8 3.22 3.83 -4.11
CA HIS A 8 3.98 3.48 -5.31
C HIS A 8 4.50 2.06 -5.16
N CYS A 9 4.21 1.22 -6.16
CA CYS A 9 4.73 -0.14 -6.24
C CYS A 9 5.94 -0.14 -7.15
N TYR A 10 7.07 -0.58 -6.63
CA TYR A 10 8.31 -0.74 -7.37
C TYR A 10 8.62 -2.23 -7.55
N ASP A 11 9.15 -2.59 -8.70
CA ASP A 11 9.82 -3.87 -8.91
C ASP A 11 11.12 -3.90 -8.07
N PRO A 12 11.64 -5.08 -7.67
CA PRO A 12 12.92 -5.19 -6.98
C PRO A 12 14.10 -4.47 -7.65
N ASP A 13 14.07 -4.27 -8.97
CA ASP A 13 15.09 -3.50 -9.70
C ASP A 13 14.97 -1.96 -9.55
N GLY A 14 13.92 -1.48 -8.88
CA GLY A 14 13.61 -0.06 -8.68
C GLY A 14 12.69 0.55 -9.73
N THR A 15 12.21 -0.22 -10.71
CA THR A 15 11.26 0.24 -11.72
C THR A 15 9.88 0.47 -11.11
N LEU A 16 9.28 1.64 -11.34
CA LEU A 16 7.90 1.91 -10.90
C LEU A 16 6.92 1.09 -11.75
N ILE A 17 6.26 0.11 -11.15
CA ILE A 17 5.31 -0.78 -11.84
C ILE A 17 3.85 -0.36 -11.67
N GLY A 18 3.55 0.51 -10.71
CA GLY A 18 2.18 0.99 -10.53
C GLY A 18 2.00 1.92 -9.34
N LYS A 19 0.80 2.52 -9.26
CA LYS A 19 0.41 3.40 -8.17
C LYS A 19 -1.02 3.12 -7.71
N VAL A 20 -1.22 3.04 -6.40
CA VAL A 20 -2.55 3.08 -5.77
C VAL A 20 -2.82 4.52 -5.35
N LYS A 21 -3.70 5.19 -6.09
CA LYS A 21 -4.07 6.58 -5.81
C LYS A 21 -5.09 6.64 -4.69
N VAL A 22 -4.83 7.49 -3.72
CA VAL A 22 -5.80 7.87 -2.68
C VAL A 22 -5.86 9.39 -2.60
N PRO A 23 -6.99 9.97 -2.16
CA PRO A 23 -7.16 11.43 -2.15
C PRO A 23 -6.36 12.12 -1.04
N ASP A 24 -5.89 11.38 -0.03
CA ASP A 24 -5.09 11.89 1.09
C ASP A 24 -3.59 11.62 0.90
N VAL A 25 -2.75 12.49 1.49
CA VAL A 25 -1.34 12.20 1.68
C VAL A 25 -1.18 10.99 2.62
N VAL A 26 -0.43 9.99 2.18
CA VAL A 26 -0.26 8.72 2.88
C VAL A 26 1.00 8.71 3.72
N ALA A 27 0.90 8.41 5.01
CA ALA A 27 2.07 8.28 5.87
C ALA A 27 2.66 6.86 5.84
N ASN A 28 1.81 5.83 5.84
CA ASN A 28 2.22 4.43 5.97
C ASN A 28 1.20 3.48 5.35
N CYS A 29 1.60 2.24 5.06
CA CYS A 29 0.73 1.15 4.67
C CYS A 29 1.22 -0.20 5.20
N VAL A 30 0.31 -1.16 5.37
CA VAL A 30 0.65 -2.52 5.81
C VAL A 30 -0.25 -3.56 5.17
N PHE A 31 0.30 -4.73 4.85
CA PHE A 31 -0.48 -5.89 4.45
C PHE A 31 -1.11 -6.55 5.68
N GLY A 32 -2.40 -6.88 5.60
CA GLY A 32 -3.13 -7.52 6.68
C GLY A 32 -4.31 -8.35 6.21
N GLY A 33 -5.17 -8.68 7.17
CA GLY A 33 -6.27 -9.63 7.00
C GLY A 33 -5.82 -11.10 7.06
N PRO A 34 -6.75 -12.05 7.19
CA PRO A 34 -6.42 -13.48 7.39
C PRO A 34 -5.58 -14.09 6.26
N LYS A 35 -5.75 -13.59 5.03
CA LYS A 35 -5.02 -14.03 3.84
C LYS A 35 -3.85 -13.11 3.47
N ARG A 36 -3.58 -12.06 4.26
CA ARG A 36 -2.55 -11.03 3.97
C ARG A 36 -2.71 -10.35 2.59
N ASN A 37 -3.93 -10.33 2.06
CA ASN A 37 -4.25 -9.77 0.75
C ASN A 37 -5.00 -8.42 0.84
N ARG A 38 -4.97 -7.77 2.01
CA ARG A 38 -5.55 -6.44 2.20
C ARG A 38 -4.42 -5.47 2.47
N LEU A 39 -4.31 -4.42 1.67
CA LEU A 39 -3.40 -3.31 1.91
C LEU A 39 -4.15 -2.22 2.66
N TYR A 40 -3.76 -2.02 3.92
CA TYR A 40 -4.23 -0.92 4.76
C TYR A 40 -3.35 0.30 4.48
N ILE A 41 -3.97 1.46 4.28
CA ILE A 41 -3.29 2.71 3.92
C ILE A 41 -3.74 3.80 4.88
N ALA A 42 -2.80 4.35 5.64
CA ALA A 42 -3.04 5.45 6.57
C ALA A 42 -2.89 6.79 5.84
N GLY A 43 -4.03 7.35 5.43
CA GLY A 43 -4.12 8.76 5.00
C GLY A 43 -4.08 9.71 6.20
N THR A 44 -4.05 11.00 5.91
CA THR A 44 -3.96 12.04 6.95
C THR A 44 -5.20 12.08 7.83
N THR A 45 -6.38 11.88 7.25
CA THR A 45 -7.67 11.95 7.98
C THR A 45 -8.47 10.66 7.92
N SER A 46 -8.04 9.73 7.05
CA SER A 46 -8.81 8.56 6.67
C SER A 46 -7.93 7.31 6.62
N LEU A 47 -8.53 6.16 6.91
CA LEU A 47 -7.90 4.85 6.73
C LEU A 47 -8.56 4.15 5.53
N TYR A 48 -7.77 3.84 4.50
CA TYR A 48 -8.23 3.14 3.31
C TYR A 48 -7.82 1.66 3.36
N VAL A 49 -8.61 0.81 2.70
CA VAL A 49 -8.29 -0.61 2.51
C VAL A 49 -8.51 -0.97 1.06
N VAL A 50 -7.51 -1.61 0.45
CA VAL A 50 -7.59 -2.16 -0.91
C VAL A 50 -7.37 -3.66 -0.86
N TRP A 51 -8.24 -4.41 -1.53
CA TRP A 51 -8.07 -5.84 -1.72
C TRP A 51 -7.15 -6.07 -2.90
N LEU A 52 -6.12 -6.88 -2.67
CA LEU A 52 -5.12 -7.22 -3.66
C LEU A 52 -5.29 -8.68 -4.08
N MET A 53 -4.91 -8.95 -5.33
CA MET A 53 -4.82 -10.31 -5.87
C MET A 53 -3.54 -11.04 -5.42
N VAL A 54 -2.66 -10.33 -4.72
CA VAL A 54 -1.39 -10.84 -4.19
C VAL A 54 -1.39 -10.81 -2.67
N ASN A 55 -0.59 -11.69 -2.06
CA ASN A 55 -0.40 -11.73 -0.62
C ASN A 55 0.87 -10.96 -0.25
N GLY A 56 0.80 -10.19 0.85
CA GLY A 56 1.97 -9.56 1.44
C GLY A 56 3.02 -10.58 1.88
N ALA A 57 4.27 -10.13 1.95
CA ALA A 57 5.38 -10.96 2.40
C ALA A 57 5.13 -11.54 3.80
N LYS A 58 5.67 -12.73 4.05
CA LYS A 58 5.49 -13.39 5.34
C LYS A 58 6.37 -12.72 6.41
N THR A 59 5.83 -11.74 7.12
CA THR A 59 6.48 -11.17 8.31
C THR A 59 6.03 -11.93 9.55
N TYR A 60 6.92 -12.83 10.00
CA TYR A 60 6.83 -13.71 11.19
C TYR A 60 5.61 -14.65 11.24
#